data_AF-A0A4U7EEC0-F1
#
_entry.id   AF-A0A4U7EEC0-F1
#
_cell.length_a   1.000
_cell.length_b   1.000
_cell.length_c   1.000
_cell.angle_alpha   90.00
_cell.angle_beta   90.00
_cell.angle_gamma   90.00
#
_symmetry.space_group_name_H-M   'P 1'
#
loop_
_entity.id
_entity.type
_entity.pdbx_description
1 polymer ?
#
loop_
_entity_poly.entity_id
_entity_poly.type
_entity_poly.pdbx_seq_one_letter_code
_entity_poly.pdbx_strand_id
1 'polypeptide(L)'
;MNWRLVAAVGVGVTAFLLASATVTGLLAASIEFSALIGLPVGLLAGAASAAATWIRLWNAPSARPALLGVAAAGYAILSVAAVSYSVSSVRGFVSVERALAVALLVGVVAFALARRRPGRFD
;
A
#
# COMPACT_ATOMS: atom_id res chain seq x y z
N MET A 1 -10.99 16.49 5.08
CA MET A 1 -10.03 15.57 4.43
C MET A 1 -10.79 14.81 3.36
N ASN A 2 -10.29 14.74 2.11
CA ASN A 2 -10.97 13.97 1.07
C ASN A 2 -10.60 12.48 1.20
N TRP A 3 -11.42 11.69 1.89
CA TRP A 3 -11.14 10.27 2.15
C TRP A 3 -11.08 9.41 0.89
N ARG A 4 -11.80 9.80 -0.16
CA ARG A 4 -11.68 9.18 -1.49
C ARG A 4 -10.27 9.32 -2.06
N LEU A 5 -9.63 10.48 -1.86
CA LEU A 5 -8.26 10.73 -2.29
C LEU A 5 -7.27 9.90 -1.49
N VAL A 6 -7.44 9.88 -0.17
CA VAL A 6 -6.61 9.10 0.74
C VAL A 6 -6.67 7.61 0.37
N ALA A 7 -7.87 7.09 0.14
CA ALA A 7 -8.05 5.70 -0.27
C ALA A 7 -7.45 5.43 -1.66
N ALA A 8 -7.72 6.28 -2.66
CA ALA A 8 -7.21 6.08 -4.01
C ALA A 8 -5.68 6.09 -4.07
N VAL A 9 -5.04 7.07 -3.44
CA VAL A 9 -3.58 7.18 -3.37
C VAL A 9 -3.00 6.01 -2.60
N GLY A 10 -3.52 5.70 -1.40
CA GLY A 10 -2.98 4.62 -0.59
C GLY A 10 -3.15 3.24 -1.21
N VAL A 11 -4.30 2.95 -1.84
CA VAL A 11 -4.52 1.71 -2.59
C VAL A 11 -3.56 1.63 -3.78
N GLY A 12 -3.37 2.73 -4.51
CA GLY A 12 -2.40 2.81 -5.60
C GLY A 12 -0.97 2.54 -5.14
N VAL A 13 -0.54 3.16 -4.04
CA VAL A 13 0.77 2.92 -3.41
C VAL A 13 0.92 1.45 -3.02
N THR A 14 -0.10 0.86 -2.40
CA THR A 14 -0.06 -0.54 -1.97
C THR A 14 0.09 -1.48 -3.16
N ALA A 15 -0.70 -1.27 -4.22
CA ALA A 15 -0.63 -2.04 -5.44
C ALA A 15 0.72 -1.87 -6.17
N PHE A 16 1.24 -0.64 -6.22
CA PHE A 16 2.57 -0.36 -6.77
C PHE A 16 3.65 -1.17 -6.05
N LEU A 17 3.72 -1.06 -4.72
CA LEU A 17 4.74 -1.73 -3.92
C LEU A 17 4.65 -3.25 -4.06
N LEU A 18 3.45 -3.82 -3.97
CA LEU A 18 3.24 -5.26 -4.09
C LEU A 18 3.61 -5.77 -5.48
N ALA A 19 3.09 -5.15 -6.54
CA ALA A 19 3.35 -5.59 -7.90
C ALA A 19 4.83 -5.43 -8.28
N SER A 20 5.47 -4.30 -7.92
CA SER A 20 6.90 -4.11 -8.16
C SER A 20 7.74 -5.14 -7.41
N ALA A 21 7.53 -5.31 -6.11
CA ALA A 21 8.30 -6.26 -5.32
C ALA A 21 8.10 -7.70 -5.81
N THR A 22 6.87 -8.08 -6.15
CA THR A 22 6.55 -9.43 -6.63
C THR A 22 7.20 -9.71 -7.98
N VAL A 23 7.02 -8.81 -8.95
CA VAL A 23 7.56 -9.00 -10.30
C VAL A 23 9.08 -8.98 -10.30
N THR A 24 9.70 -8.03 -9.58
CA THR A 24 11.15 -7.99 -9.42
C THR A 24 11.67 -9.26 -8.73
N GLY A 25 11.01 -9.70 -7.65
CA GLY A 25 11.42 -10.91 -6.93
C GLY A 25 11.33 -12.18 -7.78
N LEU A 26 10.25 -12.34 -8.55
CA LEU A 26 10.06 -13.50 -9.44
C LEU A 26 11.08 -13.54 -10.59
N LEU A 27 11.51 -12.38 -11.07
CA LEU A 27 12.48 -12.25 -12.17
C LEU A 27 13.94 -12.17 -11.69
N ALA A 28 14.18 -12.04 -10.38
CA ALA A 28 15.53 -11.83 -9.85
C ALA A 28 16.49 -12.99 -10.15
N ALA A 29 15.97 -14.22 -10.28
CA ALA A 29 16.79 -15.39 -10.61
C ALA A 29 17.15 -15.51 -12.10
N SER A 30 16.47 -14.78 -12.97
CA SER A 30 16.59 -14.91 -14.44
C SER A 30 17.01 -13.63 -15.15
N ILE A 31 16.86 -12.46 -14.53
CA ILE A 31 17.14 -11.16 -15.13
C ILE A 31 17.90 -10.29 -14.12
N GLU A 32 19.15 -9.95 -14.44
CA GLU A 32 20.02 -9.11 -13.59
C GLU A 32 19.40 -7.74 -13.27
N PHE A 33 18.67 -7.15 -14.23
CA PHE A 33 17.98 -5.88 -14.08
C PHE A 33 16.45 -6.03 -14.02
N SER A 34 15.99 -7.06 -13.31
CA SER A 34 14.54 -7.34 -13.10
C SER A 34 13.74 -6.14 -12.59
N ALA A 35 14.37 -5.19 -11.89
CA ALA A 35 13.75 -3.93 -11.47
C ALA A 35 13.26 -3.05 -12.65
N LEU A 36 13.92 -3.12 -13.82
CA LEU A 36 13.50 -2.41 -15.04
C LEU A 36 12.15 -2.90 -15.57
N ILE A 37 11.71 -4.10 -15.17
CA ILE A 37 10.40 -4.66 -15.52
C ILE A 37 9.43 -4.46 -14.34
N GLY A 38 9.86 -4.77 -13.12
CA GLY A 38 8.99 -4.69 -11.94
C GLY A 38 8.51 -3.28 -11.61
N LEU A 39 9.36 -2.25 -11.76
CA LEU A 39 8.96 -0.87 -11.46
C LEU A 39 7.88 -0.35 -12.43
N PRO A 40 8.01 -0.47 -13.77
CA PRO A 40 6.93 -0.12 -14.69
C PRO A 40 5.65 -0.91 -14.45
N VAL A 41 5.74 -2.23 -14.22
CA VAL A 41 4.55 -3.06 -13.96
C VAL A 41 3.83 -2.61 -12.69
N GLY A 42 4.58 -2.33 -11.62
CA GLY A 42 3.99 -1.78 -10.41
C GLY A 42 3.38 -0.41 -10.63
N LEU A 43 4.00 0.47 -11.43
CA LEU A 43 3.45 1.79 -11.74
C LEU A 43 2.09 1.66 -12.42
N LEU A 44 1.97 0.77 -13.41
CA LEU A 44 0.71 0.49 -14.11
C LEU A 44 -0.34 -0.09 -13.16
N ALA A 45 0.03 -1.08 -12.33
CA ALA A 45 -0.87 -1.70 -11.36
C ALA A 45 -1.36 -0.68 -10.30
N GLY A 46 -0.46 0.17 -9.82
CA GLY A 46 -0.76 1.24 -8.87
C GLY A 46 -1.69 2.29 -9.46
N ALA A 47 -1.39 2.79 -10.66
CA ALA A 47 -2.23 3.75 -11.36
C ALA A 47 -3.63 3.18 -11.66
N ALA A 48 -3.71 1.95 -12.16
CA ALA A 48 -4.97 1.27 -12.42
C ALA A 48 -5.80 1.09 -11.15
N SER A 49 -5.17 0.70 -10.04
CA SER A 49 -5.84 0.48 -8.75
C SER A 49 -6.30 1.79 -8.10
N ALA A 50 -5.51 2.86 -8.21
CA ALA A 50 -5.89 4.20 -7.78
C ALA A 50 -7.09 4.73 -8.59
N ALA A 51 -7.03 4.59 -9.92
CA ALA A 51 -8.11 5.00 -10.81
C ALA A 51 -9.39 4.20 -10.56
N ALA A 52 -9.31 2.88 -10.42
CA ALA A 52 -10.44 2.02 -10.08
C ALA A 52 -11.06 2.41 -8.73
N THR A 53 -10.22 2.70 -7.73
CA THR A 53 -10.65 3.16 -6.40
C THR A 53 -11.38 4.48 -6.51
N TRP A 54 -10.80 5.45 -7.19
CA TRP A 54 -11.37 6.78 -7.34
C TRP A 54 -12.66 6.76 -8.15
N ILE A 55 -12.67 6.16 -9.34
CA ILE A 55 -13.78 6.26 -10.29
C ILE A 55 -14.96 5.39 -9.87
N ARG A 56 -14.70 4.20 -9.29
CA ARG A 56 -15.73 3.19 -9.09
C ARG A 56 -15.84 2.68 -7.66
N LEU A 57 -14.76 2.16 -7.07
CA LEU A 57 -14.86 1.36 -5.83
C LEU A 57 -15.25 2.20 -4.62
N TRP A 58 -14.85 3.47 -4.55
CA TRP A 58 -15.22 4.36 -3.44
C TRP A 58 -16.73 4.59 -3.31
N ASN A 59 -17.44 4.55 -4.44
CA ASN A 59 -18.88 4.77 -4.47
C ASN A 59 -19.67 3.58 -3.88
N ALA A 60 -19.03 2.43 -3.67
CA ALA A 60 -19.62 1.30 -2.97
C ALA A 60 -19.33 1.41 -1.45
N PRO A 61 -20.32 1.74 -0.60
CA PRO A 61 -20.08 1.97 0.83
C PRO A 61 -19.51 0.74 1.54
N SER A 62 -19.88 -0.47 1.09
CA SER A 62 -19.39 -1.74 1.62
C SER A 62 -17.90 -1.98 1.35
N ALA A 63 -17.33 -1.36 0.31
CA ALA A 63 -15.92 -1.53 -0.05
C ALA A 63 -15.00 -0.57 0.72
N ARG A 64 -15.51 0.58 1.19
CA ARG A 64 -14.70 1.64 1.82
C ARG A 64 -13.83 1.16 2.99
N PRO A 65 -14.30 0.30 3.92
CA PRO A 65 -13.45 -0.21 4.98
C PRO A 65 -12.24 -0.99 4.45
N ALA A 66 -12.46 -1.83 3.43
CA ALA A 66 -11.39 -2.60 2.79
C ALA A 66 -10.39 -1.68 2.08
N LEU A 67 -10.88 -0.70 1.32
CA LEU A 67 -10.04 0.28 0.63
C LEU A 67 -9.16 1.08 1.61
N LEU A 68 -9.73 1.50 2.74
CA LEU A 68 -8.99 2.23 3.79
C LEU A 68 -7.98 1.33 4.50
N GLY A 69 -8.30 0.06 4.75
CA GLY A 69 -7.37 -0.92 5.30
C GLY A 69 -6.17 -1.18 4.38
N VAL A 70 -6.44 -1.40 3.09
CA VAL A 70 -5.39 -1.57 2.07
C VAL A 70 -4.54 -0.30 1.97
N ALA A 71 -5.18 0.88 1.87
CA ALA A 71 -4.47 2.15 1.82
C ALA A 71 -3.53 2.35 3.02
N ALA A 72 -4.00 2.04 4.23
CA ALA A 72 -3.22 2.17 5.45
C ALA A 72 -2.00 1.24 5.46
N ALA A 73 -2.09 0.03 4.88
CA ALA A 73 -0.96 -0.88 4.75
C ALA A 73 0.15 -0.28 3.87
N GLY A 74 -0.19 0.25 2.68
CA GLY A 74 0.80 0.90 1.81
C GLY A 74 1.47 2.12 2.46
N TYR A 75 0.69 2.96 3.14
CA TYR A 75 1.25 4.10 3.88
C TYR A 75 2.14 3.68 5.03
N ALA A 76 1.81 2.59 5.73
CA ALA A 76 2.65 2.05 6.79
C ALA A 76 4.00 1.56 6.24
N ILE A 77 4.01 0.83 5.10
CA ILE A 77 5.26 0.41 4.45
C ILE A 77 6.11 1.63 4.09
N LEU A 78 5.53 2.64 3.44
CA LEU A 78 6.25 3.87 3.09
C LEU A 78 6.80 4.59 4.32
N SER A 79 6.01 4.66 5.40
CA SER A 79 6.42 5.32 6.64
C SER A 79 7.57 4.59 7.31
N VAL A 80 7.52 3.25 7.37
CA VAL A 80 8.62 2.43 7.91
C VAL A 80 9.88 2.58 7.06
N ALA A 81 9.74 2.57 5.73
CA ALA A 81 10.86 2.79 4.81
C ALA A 81 11.48 4.19 4.98
N ALA A 82 10.65 5.23 5.07
CA ALA A 82 11.10 6.60 5.28
C ALA A 82 11.84 6.75 6.62
N VAL A 83 11.29 6.21 7.71
CA VAL A 83 11.94 6.24 9.03
C VAL A 83 13.28 5.49 9.02
N SER A 84 13.33 4.30 8.42
CA SER A 84 14.56 3.51 8.29
C SER A 84 15.64 4.24 7.49
N TYR A 85 15.23 5.01 6.48
CA TYR A 85 16.16 5.79 5.67
C TYR A 85 16.66 7.04 6.40
N SER A 86 15.77 7.77 7.08
CA SER A 86 16.08 9.03 7.76
C SER A 86 16.76 8.87 9.12
N VAL A 87 16.53 7.77 9.83
CA VAL A 87 17.05 7.56 11.20
C VAL A 87 17.99 6.36 11.21
N SER A 88 19.30 6.63 11.16
CA SER A 88 20.35 5.60 11.10
C SER A 88 20.24 4.56 12.23
N SER A 89 19.93 5.01 13.46
CA SER A 89 19.79 4.13 14.63
C SER A 89 18.63 3.12 14.51
N VAL A 90 17.63 3.41 13.67
CA VAL A 90 16.46 2.53 13.48
C VAL A 90 16.69 1.53 12.35
N ARG A 91 17.59 1.84 11.41
CA ARG A 91 17.84 1.02 10.21
C ARG A 91 18.15 -0.44 10.52
N GLY A 92 18.96 -0.71 11.55
CA GLY A 92 19.33 -2.06 11.97
C GLY A 92 18.16 -2.89 12.54
N PHE A 93 17.06 -2.23 12.92
CA PHE A 93 15.88 -2.89 13.49
C PHE A 93 14.77 -3.16 12.46
N VAL A 94 14.85 -2.55 11.28
CA VAL A 94 13.83 -2.67 10.23
C VAL A 94 14.21 -3.79 9.27
N SER A 95 13.55 -4.95 9.40
CA SER A 95 13.58 -6.01 8.39
C SER A 95 12.33 -5.94 7.51
N VAL A 96 12.39 -6.60 6.35
CA VAL A 96 11.23 -6.73 5.45
C VAL A 96 10.07 -7.41 6.16
N GLU A 97 10.29 -8.50 6.91
CA GLU A 97 9.21 -9.18 7.61
C GLU A 97 8.55 -8.28 8.66
N ARG A 98 9.36 -7.51 9.41
CA ARG A 98 8.85 -6.56 10.42
C ARG A 98 8.03 -5.45 9.78
N ALA A 99 8.50 -4.89 8.66
CA ALA A 99 7.77 -3.86 7.92
C ALA A 99 6.41 -4.38 7.42
N LEU A 100 6.38 -5.60 6.87
CA LEU A 100 5.15 -6.25 6.41
C LEU A 100 4.20 -6.56 7.58
N ALA A 101 4.71 -7.04 8.72
CA ALA A 101 3.91 -7.30 9.90
C ALA A 101 3.25 -6.02 10.45
N VAL A 102 4.01 -4.92 10.53
CA VAL A 102 3.49 -3.60 10.92
C VAL A 102 2.43 -3.13 9.92
N ALA A 103 2.69 -3.23 8.63
CA ALA A 103 1.75 -2.81 7.59
C ALA A 103 0.44 -3.60 7.63
N LEU A 104 0.53 -4.92 7.83
CA LEU A 104 -0.63 -5.79 7.98
C LEU A 104 -1.44 -5.41 9.23
N LEU A 105 -0.78 -5.21 10.37
CA LEU A 105 -1.45 -4.80 11.61
C LEU A 105 -2.16 -3.45 11.45
N VAL A 106 -1.47 -2.45 10.87
CA VAL A 106 -2.05 -1.13 10.62
C VAL A 106 -3.24 -1.23 9.66
N GLY A 107 -3.13 -2.01 8.59
CA GLY A 107 -4.21 -2.23 7.63
C GLY A 107 -5.44 -2.90 8.26
N VAL A 108 -5.25 -3.93 9.07
CA VAL A 108 -6.33 -4.63 9.79
C VAL A 108 -7.01 -3.70 10.79
N VAL A 109 -6.24 -2.91 11.54
CA VAL A 109 -6.79 -1.93 12.49
C VAL A 109 -7.59 -0.85 11.76
N ALA A 110 -7.06 -0.30 10.67
CA ALA A 110 -7.76 0.70 9.86
C ALA A 110 -9.07 0.15 9.27
N PHE A 111 -9.04 -1.08 8.73
CA PHE A 111 -10.23 -1.79 8.27
C PHE A 111 -11.28 -1.93 9.39
N ALA A 112 -10.87 -2.42 10.57
CA ALA A 112 -11.78 -2.65 11.68
C ALA A 112 -12.40 -1.34 12.20
N LEU A 113 -11.62 -0.26 12.27
CA LEU A 113 -12.10 1.06 12.66
C LEU A 113 -13.07 1.65 11.64
N ALA A 114 -12.74 1.57 10.36
CA ALA A 114 -13.61 2.05 9.27
C ALA A 114 -14.93 1.28 9.23
N ARG A 115 -14.88 -0.04 9.44
CA ARG A 115 -16.07 -0.90 9.50
C ARG A 115 -16.97 -0.57 10.69
N ARG A 116 -16.39 -0.24 11.86
CA ARG A 116 -17.16 0.10 13.08
C ARG A 116 -17.75 1.51 13.06
N ARG A 117 -17.22 2.42 12.24
CA ARG A 117 -17.61 3.85 12.23
C ARG A 117 -17.80 4.37 10.80
N PRO A 118 -18.79 3.86 10.04
CA PRO A 118 -18.94 4.19 8.62
C PRO A 118 -19.18 5.68 8.35
N GLY A 119 -20.00 6.36 9.18
CA GLY A 119 -20.36 7.78 8.99
C GLY A 119 -19.24 8.80 9.29
N ARG A 120 -18.00 8.37 9.54
CA ARG A 120 -16.83 9.26 9.70
C ARG A 120 -16.01 9.42 8.41
N PHE A 121 -16.32 8.63 7.38
CA PHE A 121 -15.51 8.51 6.16
C PHE A 121 -16.32 8.74 4.88
N ASP A 122 -17.45 9.44 4.99
CA ASP A 122 -18.23 9.93 3.84
C ASP A 122 -17.51 11.09 3.12
#